data_AF-A0A955C9F6-F1
#
_entry.id   AF-A0A955C9F6-F1
#
_cell.length_a   1.000
_cell.length_b   1.000
_cell.length_c   1.000
_cell.angle_alpha   90.00
_cell.angle_beta   90.00
_cell.angle_gamma   90.00
#
_symmetry.space_group_name_H-M   'P 1'
#
loop_
_entity.id
_entity.type
_entity.pdbx_description
1 polymer ?
#
loop_
_entity_poly.entity_id
_entity_poly.type
_entity_poly.pdbx_seq_one_letter_code
_entity_poly.pdbx_strand_id
1 'polypeptide(L)'
;LGIDNDSGAYDASPDGSTIVGFSKSSSTVGEAFRWTQSDGLVGLGQLPGGGTLSIATRISADSNVIVGYAKRSGIVYEGFRWTANGGMVGIGDLPGGSYWSEVWDTNDDGSVLVGFGRDATGVVATIWDESKGLRTINDYLANELGIDPGGWYFGKSVGVSGDGTRIVGVGVNPDGIGESWMIIVPEPGTSAFVIVAGLLMTRRRRR
;
A
#
# COMPACT_ATOMS: atom_id res chain seq x y z
N LEU A 1 16.95 -1.86 -32.82
CA LEU A 1 15.80 -1.08 -32.31
C LEU A 1 15.21 -1.84 -31.14
N GLY A 2 15.81 -1.70 -29.96
CA GLY A 2 15.27 -2.29 -28.72
C GLY A 2 14.43 -1.22 -28.04
N ILE A 3 13.11 -1.34 -28.13
CA ILE A 3 12.24 -0.69 -27.17
C ILE A 3 12.20 -1.63 -25.97
N ASP A 4 12.74 -1.20 -24.84
CA ASP A 4 12.57 -1.92 -23.57
C ASP A 4 11.10 -1.79 -23.15
N ASN A 5 10.28 -2.71 -23.67
CA ASN A 5 8.88 -2.88 -23.32
C ASN A 5 8.78 -3.49 -21.92
N ASP A 6 9.18 -2.73 -20.89
CA ASP A 6 8.92 -3.14 -19.51
C ASP A 6 7.41 -3.20 -19.30
N SER A 7 6.94 -4.39 -18.98
CA SER A 7 5.61 -4.64 -18.44
C SER A 7 5.78 -5.70 -17.35
N GLY A 8 5.09 -5.52 -16.24
CA GLY A 8 5.16 -6.44 -15.10
C GLY A 8 3.77 -6.63 -14.52
N ALA A 9 3.36 -7.89 -14.36
CA ALA A 9 2.23 -8.25 -13.51
C ALA A 9 2.73 -8.36 -12.07
N TYR A 10 2.04 -7.71 -11.14
CA TYR A 10 2.43 -7.65 -9.74
C TYR A 10 1.48 -8.40 -8.82
N ASP A 11 0.21 -8.52 -9.21
CA ASP A 11 -0.77 -9.26 -8.43
C ASP A 11 -1.90 -9.85 -9.29
N ALA A 12 -2.62 -10.82 -8.73
CA ALA A 12 -3.81 -11.40 -9.33
C ALA A 12 -4.89 -11.65 -8.26
N SER A 13 -6.15 -11.57 -8.67
CA SER A 13 -7.28 -11.94 -7.82
C SER A 13 -7.18 -13.42 -7.39
N PRO A 14 -7.80 -13.83 -6.27
CA PRO A 14 -7.71 -15.21 -5.77
C PRO A 14 -8.18 -16.28 -6.75
N ASP A 15 -9.12 -15.94 -7.62
CA ASP A 15 -9.64 -16.80 -8.69
C ASP A 15 -8.82 -16.73 -9.99
N GLY A 16 -7.80 -15.87 -10.04
CA GLY A 16 -6.95 -15.63 -11.21
C GLY A 16 -7.65 -14.94 -12.38
N SER A 17 -8.90 -14.47 -12.21
CA SER A 17 -9.67 -13.86 -13.30
C SER A 17 -9.23 -12.45 -13.64
N THR A 18 -8.57 -11.77 -12.70
CA THR A 18 -8.07 -10.41 -12.85
C THR A 18 -6.58 -10.35 -12.50
N ILE A 19 -5.77 -9.75 -13.38
CA ILE A 19 -4.34 -9.52 -13.15
C ILE A 19 -4.07 -8.01 -13.20
N VAL A 20 -3.23 -7.51 -12.30
CA VAL A 20 -2.85 -6.10 -12.25
C VAL A 20 -1.34 -5.92 -12.30
N GLY A 21 -0.92 -4.74 -12.74
CA GLY A 21 0.48 -4.39 -12.83
C GLY A 21 0.68 -3.08 -13.58
N PHE A 22 1.77 -3.00 -14.33
CA PHE A 22 2.05 -1.87 -15.20
C PHE A 22 2.49 -2.34 -16.59
N SER A 23 2.15 -1.56 -17.62
CA SER A 23 2.48 -1.85 -19.01
C SER A 23 2.85 -0.58 -19.76
N LYS A 24 3.90 -0.65 -20.59
CA LYS A 24 4.23 0.37 -21.58
C LYS A 24 3.47 0.08 -22.88
N SER A 25 2.16 0.28 -22.85
CA SER A 25 1.29 0.14 -24.02
C SER A 25 1.46 1.34 -24.95
N SER A 26 2.44 1.29 -25.86
CA SER A 26 2.68 2.23 -26.99
C SER A 26 3.11 3.66 -26.68
N SER A 27 2.86 4.18 -25.47
CA SER A 27 3.46 5.43 -25.01
C SER A 27 4.82 5.15 -24.37
N THR A 28 5.74 6.12 -24.39
CA THR A 28 7.05 5.99 -23.71
C THR A 28 6.95 5.90 -22.19
N VAL A 29 5.74 5.82 -21.62
CA VAL A 29 5.52 5.83 -20.19
C VAL A 29 4.54 4.74 -19.75
N GLY A 30 4.87 4.06 -18.64
CA GLY A 30 4.13 2.90 -18.15
C GLY A 30 2.82 3.29 -17.48
N GLU A 31 1.76 2.56 -17.76
CA GLU A 31 0.43 2.77 -17.17
C GLU A 31 0.03 1.54 -16.37
N ALA A 32 -0.58 1.78 -15.20
CA ALA A 32 -1.21 0.73 -14.42
C ALA A 32 -2.29 0.07 -15.27
N PHE A 33 -2.34 -1.26 -15.27
CA PHE A 33 -3.34 -1.99 -16.04
C PHE A 33 -4.13 -2.95 -15.15
N ARG A 34 -5.31 -3.31 -15.66
CA ARG A 34 -6.07 -4.48 -15.28
C ARG A 34 -6.25 -5.35 -16.52
N TRP A 35 -6.01 -6.64 -16.38
CA TRP A 35 -6.28 -7.62 -17.41
C TRP A 35 -7.39 -8.56 -16.97
N THR A 36 -8.32 -8.86 -17.88
CA THR A 36 -9.28 -9.96 -17.77
C THR A 36 -9.33 -10.75 -19.07
N GLN A 37 -9.90 -11.95 -19.01
CA GLN A 37 -10.12 -12.76 -20.21
C GLN A 37 -11.04 -12.07 -21.23
N SER A 38 -12.06 -11.33 -20.78
CA SER A 38 -13.05 -10.69 -21.66
C SER A 38 -12.55 -9.37 -22.26
N ASP A 39 -11.82 -8.58 -21.48
CA ASP A 39 -11.49 -7.19 -21.84
C ASP A 39 -10.08 -7.06 -22.39
N GLY A 40 -9.24 -8.10 -22.19
CA GLY A 40 -7.82 -8.01 -22.46
C GLY A 40 -7.14 -7.04 -21.50
N LEU A 41 -6.06 -6.39 -21.94
CA LEU A 41 -5.31 -5.42 -21.14
C LEU A 41 -5.96 -4.04 -21.25
N VAL A 42 -6.42 -3.51 -20.14
CA VAL A 42 -7.07 -2.19 -20.03
C VAL A 42 -6.26 -1.31 -19.09
N GLY A 43 -5.90 -0.11 -19.54
CA GLY A 43 -5.25 0.91 -18.71
C GLY A 43 -6.21 1.47 -17.65
N LEU A 44 -5.69 1.70 -16.44
CA LEU A 44 -6.47 2.27 -15.32
C LEU A 44 -6.55 3.80 -15.37
N GLY A 45 -5.84 4.43 -16.29
CA GLY A 45 -5.69 5.87 -16.40
C GLY A 45 -4.60 6.42 -15.49
N GLN A 46 -4.74 7.72 -15.20
CA GLN A 46 -3.81 8.52 -14.44
C GLN A 46 -4.54 9.29 -13.35
N LEU A 47 -3.81 9.69 -12.30
CA LEU A 47 -4.33 10.61 -11.31
C LEU A 47 -4.64 11.98 -11.94
N PRO A 48 -5.73 12.65 -11.53
CA PRO A 48 -5.99 14.03 -11.90
C PRO A 48 -4.82 14.96 -11.51
N GLY A 49 -4.51 15.94 -12.36
CA GLY A 49 -3.39 16.86 -12.16
C GLY A 49 -2.16 16.59 -13.03
N GLY A 50 -2.26 15.63 -13.94
CA GLY A 50 -1.24 15.32 -14.95
C GLY A 50 -0.13 14.46 -14.37
N GLY A 51 0.35 13.53 -15.17
CA GLY A 51 1.30 12.51 -14.78
C GLY A 51 1.54 11.60 -15.97
N THR A 52 2.55 10.74 -15.92
CA THR A 52 2.81 9.83 -17.03
C THR A 52 3.04 8.39 -16.60
N LEU A 53 3.27 8.13 -15.31
CA LEU A 53 3.53 6.80 -14.78
C LEU A 53 2.47 6.43 -13.75
N SER A 54 1.85 5.25 -13.89
CA SER A 54 1.06 4.62 -12.84
C SER A 54 1.44 3.15 -12.71
N ILE A 55 1.40 2.62 -11.50
CA ILE A 55 1.74 1.23 -11.18
C ILE A 55 0.69 0.70 -10.22
N ALA A 56 0.00 -0.38 -10.62
CA ALA A 56 -0.85 -1.15 -9.70
C ALA A 56 0.01 -2.19 -8.99
N THR A 57 -0.04 -2.19 -7.65
CA THR A 57 0.75 -3.09 -6.79
C THR A 57 -0.09 -4.25 -6.27
N ARG A 58 -1.40 -4.05 -6.10
CA ARG A 58 -2.30 -5.01 -5.45
C ARG A 58 -3.73 -4.91 -5.96
N ILE A 59 -4.46 -6.01 -5.92
CA ILE A 59 -5.91 -6.07 -6.12
C ILE A 59 -6.60 -6.72 -4.91
N SER A 60 -7.75 -6.20 -4.50
CA SER A 60 -8.57 -6.79 -3.42
C SER A 60 -9.10 -8.16 -3.83
N ALA A 61 -9.39 -9.01 -2.84
CA ALA A 61 -9.85 -10.38 -3.08
C ALA A 61 -11.18 -10.44 -3.86
N ASP A 62 -12.06 -9.47 -3.63
CA ASP A 62 -13.32 -9.29 -4.35
C ASP A 62 -13.17 -8.69 -5.76
N SER A 63 -11.93 -8.41 -6.18
CA SER A 63 -11.57 -7.81 -7.48
C SER A 63 -12.15 -6.42 -7.78
N ASN A 64 -12.70 -5.73 -6.77
CA ASN A 64 -13.35 -4.43 -6.96
C ASN A 64 -12.42 -3.24 -6.77
N VAL A 65 -11.30 -3.41 -6.06
CA VAL A 65 -10.36 -2.35 -5.70
C VAL A 65 -8.97 -2.70 -6.18
N ILE A 66 -8.36 -1.80 -6.95
CA ILE A 66 -6.96 -1.88 -7.36
C ILE A 66 -6.21 -0.72 -6.74
N VAL A 67 -5.06 -0.98 -6.14
CA VAL A 67 -4.26 0.05 -5.49
C VAL A 67 -2.84 0.08 -6.02
N GLY A 68 -2.15 1.16 -5.72
CA GLY A 68 -0.76 1.34 -6.08
C GLY A 68 -0.34 2.78 -5.93
N TYR A 69 0.49 3.26 -6.85
CA TYR A 69 0.96 4.63 -6.85
C TYR A 69 1.15 5.16 -8.27
N ALA A 70 0.98 6.46 -8.42
CA ALA A 70 1.14 7.15 -9.69
C ALA A 70 1.97 8.42 -9.52
N LYS A 71 2.71 8.75 -10.56
CA LYS A 71 3.43 10.02 -10.65
C LYS A 71 2.43 11.11 -11.02
N ARG A 72 2.54 12.26 -10.35
CA ARG A 72 1.77 13.46 -10.66
C ARG A 72 2.70 14.66 -10.82
N SER A 73 2.33 15.60 -11.69
CA SER A 73 3.12 16.78 -11.98
C SER A 73 3.36 17.59 -10.71
N GLY A 74 4.62 17.94 -10.46
CA GLY A 74 5.03 18.69 -9.27
C GLY A 74 5.25 17.86 -7.99
N ILE A 75 4.98 16.56 -8.00
CA ILE A 75 5.23 15.66 -6.85
C ILE A 75 5.96 14.37 -7.27
N VAL A 76 6.41 13.57 -6.29
CA VAL A 76 7.17 12.34 -6.56
C VAL A 76 6.21 11.20 -6.96
N TYR A 77 5.41 10.73 -6.01
CA TYR A 77 4.37 9.73 -6.20
C TYR A 77 3.21 10.02 -5.25
N GLU A 78 2.00 9.70 -5.67
CA GLU A 78 0.81 9.66 -4.84
C GLU A 78 0.21 8.27 -4.92
N GLY A 79 -0.08 7.67 -3.77
CA GLY A 79 -0.80 6.41 -3.70
C GLY A 79 -2.19 6.58 -4.30
N PHE A 80 -2.74 5.54 -4.91
CA PHE A 80 -4.10 5.60 -5.45
C PHE A 80 -4.94 4.40 -5.02
N ARG A 81 -6.25 4.63 -5.03
CA ARG A 81 -7.30 3.62 -5.02
C ARG A 81 -8.09 3.75 -6.32
N TRP A 82 -8.25 2.65 -7.04
CA TRP A 82 -9.01 2.59 -8.29
C TRP A 82 -10.20 1.66 -8.12
N THR A 83 -11.35 2.09 -8.65
CA THR A 83 -12.55 1.25 -8.81
C THR A 83 -13.11 1.46 -10.22
N ALA A 84 -13.82 0.47 -10.75
CA ALA A 84 -14.40 0.56 -12.10
C ALA A 84 -15.35 1.76 -12.28
N ASN A 85 -16.11 2.12 -11.23
CA ASN A 85 -17.08 3.21 -11.28
C ASN A 85 -16.48 4.58 -10.90
N GLY A 86 -15.43 4.60 -10.08
CA GLY A 86 -14.80 5.83 -9.59
C GLY A 86 -13.54 6.27 -10.34
N GLY A 87 -12.94 5.36 -11.13
CA GLY A 87 -11.63 5.59 -11.72
C GLY A 87 -10.52 5.67 -10.67
N MET A 88 -9.39 6.27 -11.03
CA MET A 88 -8.22 6.43 -10.17
C MET A 88 -8.37 7.65 -9.25
N VAL A 89 -8.35 7.43 -7.94
CA VAL A 89 -8.44 8.49 -6.92
C VAL A 89 -7.20 8.44 -6.03
N GLY A 90 -6.59 9.60 -5.77
CA GLY A 90 -5.41 9.72 -4.93
C GLY A 90 -5.73 9.61 -3.44
N ILE A 91 -4.83 9.01 -2.66
CA ILE A 91 -5.03 8.81 -1.21
C ILE A 91 -4.60 10.02 -0.36
N GLY A 92 -3.96 11.03 -0.98
CA GLY A 92 -3.43 12.20 -0.30
C GLY A 92 -1.98 12.07 0.21
N ASP A 93 -1.58 13.01 1.07
CA ASP A 93 -0.25 13.06 1.70
C ASP A 93 -0.33 13.06 3.24
N LEU A 94 0.84 12.99 3.87
CA LEU A 94 1.02 13.28 5.28
C LEU A 94 1.55 14.70 5.48
N PRO A 95 1.13 15.40 6.55
CA PRO A 95 1.58 16.75 6.81
C PRO A 95 3.07 16.82 7.17
N GLY A 96 3.70 17.95 6.81
CA GLY A 96 5.06 18.32 7.24
C GLY A 96 6.19 17.69 6.42
N GLY A 97 5.89 16.74 5.52
CA GLY A 97 6.85 16.13 4.60
C GLY A 97 6.74 16.65 3.17
N SER A 98 7.56 16.07 2.27
CA SER A 98 7.33 16.20 0.82
C SER A 98 6.13 15.35 0.42
N TYR A 99 5.27 15.86 -0.46
CA TYR A 99 4.12 15.11 -1.00
C TYR A 99 4.58 13.79 -1.67
N TRP A 100 4.48 12.70 -0.91
CA TRP A 100 4.83 11.35 -1.33
C TRP A 100 4.06 10.34 -0.50
N SER A 101 3.25 9.53 -1.16
CA SER A 101 2.62 8.33 -0.61
C SER A 101 2.67 7.17 -1.61
N GLU A 102 2.71 5.94 -1.11
CA GLU A 102 2.59 4.72 -1.89
C GLU A 102 1.72 3.71 -1.16
N VAL A 103 0.87 2.99 -1.91
CA VAL A 103 0.10 1.85 -1.39
C VAL A 103 0.74 0.56 -1.89
N TRP A 104 1.05 -0.33 -0.96
CA TRP A 104 1.72 -1.60 -1.25
C TRP A 104 0.82 -2.80 -1.03
N ASP A 105 -0.19 -2.69 -0.15
CA ASP A 105 -1.14 -3.78 0.09
C ASP A 105 -2.53 -3.25 0.48
N THR A 106 -3.53 -4.12 0.35
CA THR A 106 -4.93 -3.87 0.66
C THR A 106 -5.61 -5.11 1.23
N ASN A 107 -6.63 -4.94 2.07
CA ASN A 107 -7.44 -6.05 2.59
C ASN A 107 -8.46 -6.57 1.54
N ASP A 108 -9.25 -7.59 1.90
CA ASP A 108 -10.06 -8.38 0.95
C ASP A 108 -11.15 -7.57 0.22
N ASP A 109 -11.69 -6.52 0.84
CA ASP A 109 -12.71 -5.62 0.27
C ASP A 109 -12.13 -4.26 -0.19
N GLY A 110 -10.83 -4.06 0.01
CA GLY A 110 -10.13 -2.83 -0.30
C GLY A 110 -10.57 -1.58 0.45
N SER A 111 -11.07 -1.74 1.67
CA SER A 111 -11.40 -0.65 2.60
C SER A 111 -10.20 -0.15 3.42
N VAL A 112 -9.19 -1.00 3.63
CA VAL A 112 -7.95 -0.67 4.36
C VAL A 112 -6.77 -0.79 3.42
N LEU A 113 -6.04 0.31 3.26
CA LEU A 113 -4.82 0.38 2.44
C LEU A 113 -3.61 0.62 3.33
N VAL A 114 -2.50 -0.06 3.03
CA VAL A 114 -1.25 0.12 3.79
C VAL A 114 -0.06 0.32 2.86
N GLY A 115 0.93 1.06 3.36
CA GLY A 115 2.17 1.32 2.65
C GLY A 115 3.06 2.27 3.42
N PHE A 116 3.54 3.30 2.74
CA PHE A 116 4.32 4.35 3.39
C PHE A 116 4.02 5.73 2.80
N GLY A 117 4.38 6.75 3.57
CA GLY A 117 4.38 8.14 3.13
C GLY A 117 5.58 8.90 3.67
N ARG A 118 5.61 10.22 3.46
CA ARG A 118 6.60 11.09 4.06
C ARG A 118 5.96 12.17 4.92
N ASP A 119 6.37 12.23 6.17
CA ASP A 119 6.05 13.32 7.10
C ASP A 119 7.29 14.17 7.41
N ALA A 120 7.22 15.03 8.42
CA ALA A 120 8.34 15.88 8.86
C ALA A 120 9.55 15.11 9.40
N THR A 121 9.38 13.84 9.77
CA THR A 121 10.44 12.97 10.33
C THR A 121 11.11 12.10 9.29
N GLY A 122 10.44 11.85 8.16
CA GLY A 122 10.97 11.07 7.06
C GLY A 122 9.95 10.10 6.49
N VAL A 123 10.43 8.93 6.06
CA VAL A 123 9.58 7.87 5.50
C VAL A 123 8.94 7.06 6.61
N VAL A 124 7.61 7.10 6.71
CA VAL A 124 6.85 6.48 7.80
C VAL A 124 5.78 5.52 7.27
N ALA A 125 5.50 4.49 8.06
CA ALA A 125 4.46 3.52 7.79
C ALA A 125 3.08 4.17 7.84
N THR A 126 2.22 3.82 6.89
CA THR A 126 0.89 4.42 6.77
C THR A 126 -0.22 3.39 6.78
N ILE A 127 -1.40 3.90 7.13
CA ILE A 127 -2.71 3.28 6.93
C ILE A 127 -3.66 4.34 6.33
N TRP A 128 -4.54 3.90 5.44
CA TRP A 128 -5.60 4.71 4.85
C TRP A 128 -6.93 3.96 4.88
N ASP A 129 -8.00 4.70 5.13
CA ASP A 129 -9.38 4.31 4.87
C ASP A 129 -10.16 5.53 4.39
N GLU A 130 -11.30 5.30 3.74
CA GLU A 130 -12.08 6.36 3.11
C GLU A 130 -12.64 7.38 4.12
N SER A 131 -12.87 6.98 5.37
CA SER A 131 -13.47 7.85 6.39
C SER A 131 -12.46 8.81 7.05
N LYS A 132 -11.19 8.40 7.16
CA LYS A 132 -10.14 9.16 7.86
C LYS A 132 -9.00 9.63 6.97
N GLY A 133 -8.91 9.11 5.75
CA GLY A 133 -7.80 9.41 4.86
C GLY A 133 -6.48 8.82 5.33
N LEU A 134 -5.39 9.37 4.80
CA LEU A 134 -4.02 8.89 5.04
C LEU A 134 -3.54 9.36 6.41
N ARG A 135 -3.04 8.44 7.23
CA ARG A 135 -2.34 8.76 8.48
C ARG A 135 -1.19 7.81 8.75
N THR A 136 -0.35 8.19 9.70
CA THR A 136 0.76 7.36 10.16
C THR A 136 0.26 6.19 11.00
N ILE A 137 1.04 5.11 11.07
CA ILE A 137 0.78 4.02 12.03
C ILE A 137 0.88 4.52 13.47
N ASN A 138 1.74 5.49 13.77
CA ASN A 138 1.81 6.11 15.10
C ASN A 138 0.49 6.77 15.49
N ASP A 139 -0.09 7.58 14.61
CA ASP A 139 -1.36 8.26 14.87
C ASP A 139 -2.51 7.26 14.96
N TYR A 140 -2.52 6.24 14.12
CA TYR A 140 -3.51 5.16 14.16
C TYR A 140 -3.50 4.44 15.53
N LEU A 141 -2.31 4.03 15.99
CA LEU A 141 -2.16 3.39 17.30
C LEU A 141 -2.60 4.31 18.44
N ALA A 142 -2.04 5.52 18.50
CA ALA A 142 -2.25 6.43 19.63
C ALA A 142 -3.67 7.01 19.68
N ASN A 143 -4.19 7.45 18.52
CA ASN A 143 -5.41 8.26 18.46
C ASN A 143 -6.67 7.44 18.15
N GLU A 144 -6.55 6.30 17.47
CA GLU A 144 -7.70 5.45 17.12
C GLU A 144 -7.81 4.22 18.02
N LEU A 145 -6.67 3.58 18.34
CA LEU A 145 -6.66 2.36 19.15
C LEU A 145 -6.34 2.61 20.63
N GLY A 146 -5.86 3.80 21.00
CA GLY A 146 -5.43 4.12 22.37
C GLY A 146 -4.22 3.28 22.82
N ILE A 147 -3.38 2.88 21.88
CA ILE A 147 -2.20 2.04 22.09
C ILE A 147 -0.96 2.93 22.06
N ASP A 148 -0.12 2.84 23.09
CA ASP A 148 1.18 3.50 23.12
C ASP A 148 2.14 2.84 22.10
N PRO A 149 2.68 3.60 21.12
CA PRO A 149 3.71 3.15 20.18
C PRO A 149 5.00 2.63 20.83
N GLY A 150 5.23 2.93 22.11
CA GLY A 150 6.32 2.37 22.89
C GLY A 150 7.71 2.78 22.42
N GLY A 151 7.84 3.92 21.73
CA GLY A 151 9.12 4.44 21.22
C GLY A 151 9.58 3.84 19.89
N TRP A 152 8.74 3.06 19.21
CA TRP A 152 9.03 2.54 17.88
C TRP A 152 9.06 3.64 16.81
N TYR A 153 9.96 3.48 15.85
CA TYR A 153 9.88 4.14 14.55
C TYR A 153 9.30 3.16 13.52
N PHE A 154 8.04 3.38 13.12
CA PHE A 154 7.40 2.56 12.09
C PHE A 154 7.78 3.08 10.69
N GLY A 155 8.68 2.37 10.00
CA GLY A 155 9.24 2.81 8.73
C GLY A 155 8.32 2.59 7.53
N LYS A 156 7.83 1.36 7.32
CA LYS A 156 6.90 1.03 6.23
C LYS A 156 5.94 -0.08 6.66
N SER A 157 4.66 0.07 6.34
CA SER A 157 3.70 -1.05 6.33
C SER A 157 3.90 -1.81 5.02
N VAL A 158 3.95 -3.14 5.09
CA VAL A 158 4.20 -4.00 3.91
C VAL A 158 3.09 -4.99 3.65
N GLY A 159 2.18 -5.19 4.60
CA GLY A 159 1.04 -6.07 4.39
C GLY A 159 -0.09 -5.88 5.38
N VAL A 160 -1.28 -6.25 4.96
CA VAL A 160 -2.51 -6.26 5.76
C VAL A 160 -3.24 -7.60 5.55
N SER A 161 -3.83 -8.17 6.60
CA SER A 161 -4.65 -9.38 6.46
C SER A 161 -5.95 -9.10 5.71
N GLY A 162 -6.54 -10.13 5.12
CA GLY A 162 -7.78 -10.01 4.35
C GLY A 162 -8.95 -9.39 5.14
N ASP A 163 -9.05 -9.70 6.43
CA ASP A 163 -10.02 -9.12 7.36
C ASP A 163 -9.63 -7.72 7.90
N GLY A 164 -8.48 -7.18 7.52
CA GLY A 164 -7.97 -5.90 8.00
C GLY A 164 -7.45 -5.89 9.44
N THR A 165 -7.46 -7.03 10.15
CA THR A 165 -7.17 -7.07 11.60
C THR A 165 -5.69 -7.18 11.93
N ARG A 166 -4.83 -7.44 10.94
CA ARG A 166 -3.38 -7.56 11.13
C ARG A 166 -2.66 -6.69 10.13
N ILE A 167 -1.70 -5.91 10.62
CA ILE A 167 -0.84 -5.09 9.77
C ILE A 167 0.60 -5.45 10.11
N VAL A 168 1.43 -5.66 9.09
CA VAL A 168 2.85 -5.98 9.25
C VAL A 168 3.72 -4.96 8.54
N GLY A 169 4.95 -4.83 9.00
CA GLY A 169 5.89 -3.89 8.40
C GLY A 169 7.30 -4.01 8.92
N VAL A 170 8.12 -3.02 8.57
CA VAL A 170 9.51 -2.88 8.99
C VAL A 170 9.69 -1.55 9.70
N GLY A 171 10.54 -1.53 10.72
CA GLY A 171 10.77 -0.35 11.56
C GLY A 171 12.03 -0.47 12.38
N VAL A 172 12.20 0.46 13.31
CA VAL A 172 13.28 0.47 14.30
C VAL A 172 12.66 0.43 15.68
N ASN A 173 13.06 -0.54 16.48
CA ASN A 173 12.58 -0.68 17.85
C ASN A 173 13.25 0.35 18.80
N PRO A 174 12.79 0.47 20.06
CA PRO A 174 13.32 1.46 21.00
C PRO A 174 14.80 1.30 21.34
N ASP A 175 15.36 0.10 21.14
CA ASP A 175 16.78 -0.19 21.29
C ASP A 175 17.62 0.22 20.06
N GLY A 176 16.98 0.81 19.05
CA GLY A 176 17.63 1.25 17.81
C GLY A 176 17.85 0.12 16.79
N ILE A 177 17.24 -1.04 16.97
CA ILE A 177 17.42 -2.21 16.11
C ILE A 177 16.36 -2.22 15.00
N GLY A 178 16.80 -2.33 13.75
CA GLY A 178 15.91 -2.50 12.61
C GLY A 178 15.33 -3.91 12.54
N GLU A 179 14.01 -4.04 12.63
CA GLU A 179 13.31 -5.33 12.60
C GLU A 179 11.88 -5.23 12.06
N SER A 180 11.23 -6.39 11.87
CA SER A 180 9.82 -6.46 11.46
C SER A 180 8.89 -6.31 12.66
N TRP A 181 7.73 -5.73 12.43
CA TRP A 181 6.67 -5.57 13.42
C TRP A 181 5.33 -6.11 12.89
N MET A 182 4.44 -6.42 13.83
CA MET A 182 3.04 -6.77 13.56
C MET A 182 2.15 -6.04 14.55
N ILE A 183 1.06 -5.47 14.06
CA ILE A 183 -0.03 -4.89 14.84
C ILE A 183 -1.23 -5.83 14.72
N ILE A 184 -1.91 -6.05 15.84
CA ILE A 184 -3.20 -6.74 15.89
C ILE A 184 -4.24 -5.68 16.26
N VAL A 185 -5.15 -5.40 15.32
CA VAL A 185 -6.27 -4.48 15.50
C VAL A 185 -7.34 -5.23 16.29
N PRO A 186 -7.69 -4.77 17.51
CA PRO A 186 -8.74 -5.40 18.29
C PRO A 186 -10.10 -5.23 17.60
N GLU A 187 -10.95 -6.25 17.68
CA GLU A 187 -12.36 -6.08 17.34
C GLU A 187 -12.99 -5.02 18.25
N PRO A 188 -13.96 -4.24 17.76
CA PRO A 188 -14.69 -3.29 18.60
C PRO A 188 -15.27 -4.01 19.84
N GLY A 189 -14.71 -3.72 21.02
CA GLY A 189 -15.17 -4.26 22.31
C GLY A 189 -14.21 -5.21 23.03
N THR A 190 -13.04 -5.55 22.46
CA THR A 190 -12.01 -6.35 23.16
C THR A 190 -10.80 -5.48 23.49
N SER A 191 -10.28 -5.55 24.73
CA SER A 191 -9.04 -4.86 25.11
C SER A 191 -7.86 -5.35 24.26
N ALA A 192 -7.10 -4.42 23.69
CA ALA A 192 -5.96 -4.71 22.84
C ALA A 192 -4.85 -5.44 23.60
N PHE A 193 -4.30 -6.50 23.02
CA PHE A 193 -2.97 -7.01 23.37
C PHE A 193 -2.03 -6.74 22.21
N VAL A 194 -0.99 -5.97 22.46
CA VAL A 194 0.12 -5.81 21.51
C VAL A 194 1.06 -7.00 21.69
N ILE A 195 1.26 -7.75 20.61
CA ILE A 195 2.48 -8.56 20.44
C ILE A 195 3.30 -7.88 19.34
N VAL A 196 4.18 -6.93 19.71
CA VAL A 196 5.28 -6.57 18.83
C VAL A 196 6.34 -7.66 19.00
N ALA A 197 6.24 -8.72 18.22
CA ALA A 197 7.25 -9.77 18.19
C ALA A 197 8.26 -9.47 17.08
N GLY A 198 9.52 -9.24 17.47
CA GLY A 198 10.65 -9.33 16.56
C GLY A 198 10.77 -10.75 16.03
N LEU A 199 10.37 -10.97 14.77
CA LEU A 199 10.48 -12.29 14.13
C LEU A 199 11.93 -12.51 13.66
N LEU A 200 12.71 -13.23 14.46
CA LEU A 200 14.00 -13.80 14.04
C LEU A 200 13.77 -14.91 12.99
N MET A 201 13.86 -14.57 11.71
CA MET A 201 13.89 -15.57 10.64
C MET A 201 15.23 -16.31 10.65
N THR A 202 15.27 -17.50 11.26
CA THR A 202 16.41 -18.41 11.13
C THR A 202 16.36 -19.11 9.78
N ARG A 203 17.37 -18.87 8.93
CA ARG A 203 17.56 -19.62 7.68
C ARG A 203 17.77 -21.10 8.00
N ARG A 204 16.80 -21.96 7.72
CA ARG A 204 17.02 -23.41 7.62
C ARG A 204 17.90 -23.69 6.40
N ARG A 205 19.20 -23.90 6.62
CA ARG A 205 20.06 -24.53 5.62
C ARG A 205 19.55 -25.96 5.41
N ARG A 206 19.01 -26.25 4.23
CA ARG A 206 18.85 -27.64 3.75
C ARG A 206 20.26 -28.19 3.54
N ARG A 207 20.56 -29.32 4.17
CA ARG A 207 21.71 -30.15 3.84
C ARG A 207 21.40 -30.95 2.60
#